data_AF-A0A7X9J0A3-F1
#
_entry.id   AF-A0A7X9J0A3-F1
#
_cell.length_a   1.000
_cell.length_b   1.000
_cell.length_c   1.000
_cell.angle_alpha   90.00
_cell.angle_beta   90.00
_cell.angle_gamma   90.00
#
_symmetry.space_group_name_H-M   'P 1'
#
loop_
_entity.id
_entity.type
_entity.pdbx_description
1 polymer ?
#
loop_
_entity_poly.entity_id
_entity_poly.type
_entity_poly.pdbx_seq_one_letter_code
_entity_poly.pdbx_strand_id
1 'polypeptide(L)'
;MLAAVAATLVAALAAAQDADPAPWYAPWRAVEVRTAEDAAQAWAMVRDFFGNLREGHAHEVWETDRERMPPARPIADCLAALAADGRDWPRVDRGCRRSAQVRIEGAVEGGVFESSPRGGGLEVGCELAVLLPEVARRLREAGVARVRVGPPARFTLKSYHRFGLALDVYALTLDDGTELVVEDDFEIQGDRGTCEGAEPAAPEARVLRDVACRLFRSHVLSTVITPNYNAGHRNHFHWDVRPGDERFYLR
;
A
#
# COMPACT_ATOMS: atom_id res chain seq x y z
N MET A 1 35.94 -15.00 15.65
CA MET A 1 36.03 -14.28 14.36
C MET A 1 34.67 -14.03 13.71
N LEU A 2 33.81 -15.05 13.51
CA LEU A 2 32.49 -14.89 12.87
C LEU A 2 31.55 -13.87 13.56
N ALA A 3 31.49 -13.84 14.89
CA ALA A 3 30.65 -12.89 15.63
C ALA A 3 31.06 -11.42 15.45
N ALA A 4 32.37 -11.16 15.32
CA ALA A 4 32.88 -9.81 15.10
C ALA A 4 32.57 -9.32 13.68
N VAL A 5 32.66 -10.20 12.68
CA VAL A 5 32.30 -9.87 11.29
C VAL A 5 30.81 -9.58 11.16
N ALA A 6 29.95 -10.35 11.84
CA ALA A 6 28.50 -10.12 11.86
C ALA A 6 28.14 -8.78 12.52
N ALA A 7 28.76 -8.44 13.65
CA ALA A 7 28.54 -7.16 14.33
C ALA A 7 28.96 -5.95 13.46
N THR A 8 30.10 -6.06 12.77
CA THR A 8 30.57 -5.02 11.85
C THR A 8 29.65 -4.86 10.64
N LEU A 9 29.10 -5.96 10.11
CA LEU A 9 28.14 -5.91 9.00
C LEU A 9 26.81 -5.25 9.42
N VAL A 10 26.29 -5.58 10.60
CA VAL A 10 25.07 -4.95 11.15
C VAL A 10 25.29 -3.47 11.40
N ALA A 11 26.45 -3.09 11.96
CA ALA A 11 26.80 -1.68 12.18
C ALA A 11 26.99 -0.91 10.86
N ALA A 12 27.59 -1.52 9.84
CA ALA A 12 27.73 -0.91 8.52
C ALA A 12 26.38 -0.75 7.80
N LEU A 13 25.47 -1.73 7.94
CA LEU A 13 24.10 -1.65 7.43
C LEU A 13 23.27 -0.58 8.15
N ALA A 14 23.42 -0.43 9.47
CA ALA A 14 22.78 0.64 10.22
C ALA A 14 23.36 2.02 9.86
N ALA A 15 24.68 2.14 9.73
CA ALA A 15 25.33 3.39 9.31
C ALA A 15 24.96 3.78 7.86
N ALA A 16 24.72 2.83 6.97
CA ALA A 16 24.20 3.09 5.64
C ALA A 16 22.73 3.53 5.64
N GLN A 17 21.95 3.20 6.67
CA GLN A 17 20.59 3.73 6.87
C GLN A 17 20.62 5.18 7.37
N ASP A 18 21.66 5.56 8.11
CA ASP A 18 21.89 6.91 8.64
C ASP A 18 22.72 7.81 7.70
N ALA A 19 23.26 7.27 6.61
CA ALA A 19 23.99 8.05 5.62
C ALA A 19 23.09 9.19 5.09
N ASP A 20 23.65 10.41 5.10
CA ASP A 20 22.95 11.62 4.69
C ASP A 20 22.42 11.40 3.26
N PRO A 21 21.10 11.38 3.05
CA PRO A 21 20.56 11.05 1.74
C PRO A 21 21.01 12.12 0.75
N ALA A 22 21.23 11.71 -0.50
CA ALA A 22 21.73 12.59 -1.56
C ALA A 22 21.08 13.99 -1.52
N PRO A 23 21.79 15.10 -1.78
CA PRO A 23 21.30 16.48 -1.55
C PRO A 23 19.91 16.81 -2.16
N TRP A 24 19.54 16.15 -3.26
CA TRP A 24 18.21 16.28 -3.87
C TRP A 24 17.07 15.74 -2.97
N TYR A 25 17.41 15.01 -1.91
CA TYR A 25 16.55 14.40 -0.90
C TYR A 25 16.33 15.30 0.34
N ALA A 26 17.15 16.32 0.56
CA ALA A 26 17.02 17.20 1.74
C ALA A 26 15.68 17.95 1.83
N PRO A 27 15.11 18.50 0.72
CA PRO A 27 13.76 19.07 0.74
C PRO A 27 12.70 18.04 1.13
N TRP A 28 13.03 16.75 0.99
CA TRP A 28 12.11 15.66 1.26
C TRP A 28 11.96 15.28 2.72
N ARG A 29 12.86 15.71 3.61
CA ARG A 29 12.71 15.46 5.06
C ARG A 29 12.08 16.64 5.79
N ALA A 30 12.11 17.82 5.19
CA ALA A 30 11.84 19.09 5.87
C ALA A 30 10.35 19.43 6.00
N VAL A 31 9.49 18.91 5.12
CA VAL A 31 8.06 19.25 5.16
C VAL A 31 7.36 18.43 6.25
N GLU A 32 7.07 19.10 7.36
CA GLU A 32 6.20 18.59 8.40
C GLU A 32 4.76 18.98 8.06
N VAL A 33 3.88 18.00 7.92
CA VAL A 33 2.49 18.24 7.48
C VAL A 33 1.64 18.69 8.67
N ARG A 34 1.57 20.01 8.90
CA ARG A 34 0.83 20.64 10.01
C ARG A 34 -0.47 21.29 9.55
N THR A 35 -0.51 21.80 8.33
CA THR A 35 -1.66 22.48 7.74
C THR A 35 -2.13 21.76 6.47
N ALA A 36 -3.32 22.12 6.00
CA ALA A 36 -3.84 21.58 4.74
C ALA A 36 -2.97 22.01 3.54
N GLU A 37 -2.39 23.21 3.60
CA GLU A 37 -1.44 23.69 2.59
C GLU A 37 -0.15 22.86 2.60
N ASP A 38 0.42 22.57 3.78
CA ASP A 38 1.59 21.69 3.90
C ASP A 38 1.30 20.31 3.31
N ALA A 39 0.10 19.77 3.60
CA ALA A 39 -0.33 18.48 3.10
C ALA A 39 -0.42 18.51 1.56
N ALA A 40 -1.15 19.47 0.99
CA ALA A 40 -1.30 19.63 -0.44
C ALA A 40 0.05 19.79 -1.15
N GLN A 41 0.94 20.63 -0.61
CA GLN A 41 2.29 20.82 -1.15
C GLN A 41 3.14 19.56 -1.07
N ALA A 42 3.11 18.86 0.08
CA ALA A 42 3.88 17.64 0.27
C ALA A 42 3.48 16.55 -0.72
N TRP A 43 2.17 16.34 -0.92
CA TRP A 43 1.67 15.29 -1.80
C TRP A 43 1.70 15.65 -3.28
N ALA A 44 1.53 16.93 -3.63
CA ALA A 44 1.81 17.42 -4.98
C ALA A 44 3.27 17.15 -5.35
N MET A 45 4.21 17.45 -4.46
CA MET A 45 5.62 17.16 -4.70
C MET A 45 5.87 15.66 -4.88
N VAL A 46 5.30 14.80 -4.02
CA VAL A 46 5.41 13.33 -4.13
C VAL A 46 4.87 12.84 -5.47
N ARG A 47 3.67 13.31 -5.87
CA ARG A 47 3.04 12.99 -7.15
C ARG A 47 3.94 13.38 -8.33
N ASP A 48 4.46 14.61 -8.33
CA ASP A 48 5.25 15.15 -9.43
C ASP A 48 6.63 14.46 -9.52
N PHE A 49 7.22 14.10 -8.38
CA PHE A 49 8.51 13.39 -8.33
C PHE A 49 8.43 11.93 -8.71
N PHE A 50 7.40 11.23 -8.24
CA PHE A 50 7.15 9.87 -8.73
C PHE A 50 6.67 9.90 -10.17
N GLY A 51 6.28 11.06 -10.72
CA GLY A 51 5.69 11.16 -12.05
C GLY A 51 4.59 10.10 -12.24
N ASN A 52 4.18 9.87 -13.48
CA ASN A 52 3.52 8.61 -13.77
C ASN A 52 4.60 7.55 -14.00
N LEU A 53 5.24 7.04 -12.93
CA LEU A 53 6.04 5.80 -12.95
C LEU A 53 5.26 4.58 -13.50
N ARG A 54 3.97 4.77 -13.78
CA ARG A 54 2.98 3.81 -14.22
C ARG A 54 2.43 4.10 -15.62
N GLU A 55 2.98 5.08 -16.35
CA GLU A 55 2.61 5.35 -17.75
C GLU A 55 3.35 4.41 -18.70
N GLY A 56 2.67 4.02 -19.78
CA GLY A 56 3.29 3.31 -20.90
C GLY A 56 3.32 1.79 -20.77
N HIS A 57 2.56 1.23 -19.81
CA HIS A 57 2.29 -0.19 -19.76
C HIS A 57 1.09 -0.50 -20.68
N ALA A 58 1.23 -1.52 -21.54
CA ALA A 58 0.12 -1.96 -22.37
C ALA A 58 -1.06 -2.41 -21.49
N HIS A 59 -2.28 -2.01 -21.85
CA HIS A 59 -3.54 -2.35 -21.14
C HIS A 59 -3.64 -1.83 -19.70
N GLU A 60 -2.97 -0.73 -19.40
CA GLU A 60 -3.25 0.05 -18.20
C GLU A 60 -4.60 0.77 -18.30
N VAL A 61 -5.27 0.91 -17.16
CA VAL A 61 -6.51 1.66 -17.04
C VAL A 61 -6.29 2.82 -16.09
N TRP A 62 -6.65 4.01 -16.56
CA TRP A 62 -6.66 5.24 -15.77
C TRP A 62 -8.07 5.78 -15.67
N GLU A 63 -8.51 6.05 -14.45
CA GLU A 63 -9.76 6.76 -14.17
C GLU A 63 -9.48 8.01 -13.34
N THR A 64 -10.41 8.97 -13.35
CA THR A 64 -10.32 10.18 -12.52
C THR A 64 -11.62 10.33 -11.75
N ASP A 65 -11.52 10.45 -10.43
CA ASP A 65 -12.67 10.61 -9.54
C ASP A 65 -12.31 11.50 -8.34
N ARG A 66 -12.62 12.79 -8.49
CA ARG A 66 -12.34 13.80 -7.48
C ARG A 66 -13.20 13.65 -6.22
N GLU A 67 -14.37 13.04 -6.34
CA GLU A 67 -15.28 12.88 -5.20
C GLU A 67 -14.83 11.74 -4.28
N ARG A 68 -14.16 10.73 -4.85
CA ARG A 68 -13.68 9.56 -4.10
C ARG A 68 -12.33 9.74 -3.44
N MET A 69 -11.46 10.60 -3.96
CA MET A 69 -10.17 10.87 -3.31
C MET A 69 -10.27 12.07 -2.37
N PRO A 70 -10.23 11.88 -1.04
CA PRO A 70 -10.19 13.00 -0.12
C PRO A 70 -8.90 13.82 -0.32
N PRO A 71 -8.96 15.14 -0.06
CA PRO A 71 -7.75 15.95 -0.03
C PRO A 71 -6.79 15.41 1.03
N ALA A 72 -5.50 15.62 0.80
CA ALA A 72 -4.52 15.31 1.82
C ALA A 72 -4.78 16.10 3.12
N ARG A 73 -4.67 15.44 4.27
CA ARG A 73 -4.98 16.04 5.56
C ARG A 73 -3.71 16.44 6.32
N PRO A 74 -3.80 17.45 7.20
CA PRO A 74 -2.89 17.61 8.31
C PRO A 74 -2.74 16.29 9.10
N ILE A 75 -1.55 16.03 9.65
CA ILE A 75 -1.34 14.83 10.46
C ILE A 75 -2.32 14.78 11.65
N ALA A 76 -2.58 15.93 12.29
CA ALA A 76 -3.50 16.02 13.41
C ALA A 76 -4.93 15.61 13.00
N ASP A 77 -5.40 16.06 11.85
CA ASP A 77 -6.75 15.79 11.35
C ASP A 77 -6.90 14.32 10.94
N CYS A 78 -5.88 13.74 10.32
CA CYS A 78 -5.88 12.31 10.01
C CYS A 78 -5.96 11.46 11.29
N LEU A 79 -5.15 11.79 12.30
CA LEU A 79 -5.19 11.09 13.59
C LEU A 79 -6.53 11.28 14.31
N ALA A 80 -7.14 12.46 14.20
CA ALA A 80 -8.48 12.70 14.72
C ALA A 80 -9.54 11.84 14.01
N ALA A 81 -9.43 11.66 12.69
CA ALA A 81 -10.31 10.77 11.93
C ALA A 81 -10.16 9.30 12.35
N LEU A 82 -8.94 8.83 12.62
CA LEU A 82 -8.70 7.49 13.18
C LEU A 82 -9.27 7.35 14.61
N ALA A 83 -9.13 8.37 15.45
CA ALA A 83 -9.67 8.34 16.81
C ALA A 83 -11.21 8.31 16.82
N ALA A 84 -11.86 8.98 15.87
CA ALA A 84 -13.31 9.00 15.73
C ALA A 84 -13.90 7.63 15.35
N ASP A 85 -13.10 6.74 14.78
CA ASP A 85 -13.46 5.37 14.41
C ASP A 85 -13.53 4.42 15.64
N GLY A 86 -13.14 4.90 16.83
CA GLY A 86 -13.29 4.16 18.10
C GLY A 86 -12.35 2.97 18.28
N ARG A 87 -11.47 2.71 17.30
CA ARG A 87 -10.40 1.70 17.35
C ARG A 87 -9.12 2.30 17.93
N ASP A 88 -8.32 1.45 18.59
CA ASP A 88 -6.99 1.85 19.05
C ASP A 88 -6.00 1.71 17.88
N TRP A 89 -5.40 2.84 17.49
CA TRP A 89 -4.42 2.93 16.42
C TRP A 89 -3.11 3.47 17.00
N PRO A 90 -2.34 2.65 17.74
CA PRO A 90 -1.15 3.12 18.42
C PRO A 90 -0.17 3.74 17.43
N ARG A 91 0.26 4.96 17.72
CA ARG A 91 1.24 5.67 16.88
C ARG A 91 2.58 4.97 16.93
N VAL A 92 3.23 4.89 15.77
CA VAL A 92 4.62 4.42 15.65
C VAL A 92 5.47 5.58 15.16
N ASP A 93 6.48 5.96 15.94
CA ASP A 93 7.45 6.95 15.47
C ASP A 93 8.54 6.28 14.64
N ARG A 94 8.52 6.58 13.34
CA ARG A 94 9.54 6.15 12.36
C ARG A 94 10.31 7.35 11.79
N GLY A 95 10.16 8.55 12.37
CA GLY A 95 10.74 9.79 11.86
C GLY A 95 10.11 10.31 10.57
N CYS A 96 8.99 9.74 10.09
CA CYS A 96 8.28 10.21 8.91
C CYS A 96 7.42 11.44 9.26
N ARG A 97 7.82 12.61 8.76
CA ARG A 97 7.15 13.90 9.05
C ARG A 97 5.98 14.24 8.12
N ARG A 98 5.74 13.42 7.09
CA ARG A 98 4.65 13.61 6.12
C ARG A 98 3.39 12.81 6.38
N SER A 99 3.55 11.66 7.02
CA SER A 99 2.48 10.73 7.30
C SER A 99 2.74 10.14 8.67
N ALA A 100 1.85 10.40 9.62
CA ALA A 100 1.90 9.69 10.90
C ALA A 100 1.72 8.21 10.64
N GLN A 101 2.59 7.39 11.21
CA GLN A 101 2.45 5.94 11.14
C GLN A 101 1.66 5.46 12.35
N VAL A 102 0.80 4.48 12.12
CA VAL A 102 0.02 3.78 13.13
C VAL A 102 0.23 2.28 12.95
N ARG A 103 0.07 1.54 14.05
CA ARG A 103 0.02 0.08 14.02
C ARG A 103 -1.42 -0.38 14.11
N ILE A 104 -1.72 -1.40 13.32
CA ILE A 104 -3.00 -2.09 13.27
C ILE A 104 -2.84 -3.39 14.03
N GLU A 105 -3.67 -3.56 15.04
CA GLU A 105 -3.72 -4.77 15.85
C GLU A 105 -5.10 -5.41 15.70
N GLY A 106 -5.14 -6.69 15.35
CA GLY A 106 -6.39 -7.43 15.19
C GLY A 106 -7.15 -7.14 13.89
N ALA A 107 -8.46 -7.35 13.93
CA ALA A 107 -9.33 -7.27 12.75
C ALA A 107 -9.86 -5.85 12.51
N VAL A 108 -9.95 -5.46 11.23
CA VAL A 108 -10.56 -4.23 10.74
C VAL A 108 -11.81 -4.62 9.93
N GLU A 109 -13.01 -4.22 10.38
CA GLU A 109 -14.29 -4.62 9.78
C GLU A 109 -14.43 -6.14 9.54
N GLY A 110 -13.92 -6.94 10.48
CA GLY A 110 -13.93 -8.41 10.38
C GLY A 110 -12.88 -9.00 9.43
N GLY A 111 -12.15 -8.19 8.67
CA GLY A 111 -10.98 -8.59 7.89
C GLY A 111 -9.69 -8.49 8.71
N VAL A 112 -8.81 -9.49 8.62
CA VAL A 112 -7.50 -9.45 9.31
C VAL A 112 -6.39 -9.12 8.32
N PHE A 113 -5.62 -8.06 8.58
CA PHE A 113 -4.40 -7.76 7.84
C PHE A 113 -3.19 -8.28 8.63
N GLU A 114 -2.53 -9.31 8.11
CA GLU A 114 -1.42 -9.97 8.78
C GLU A 114 -0.10 -9.58 8.10
N SER A 115 0.79 -8.90 8.84
CA SER A 115 2.15 -8.66 8.37
C SER A 115 2.96 -9.97 8.37
N SER A 116 3.87 -10.10 7.40
CA SER A 116 4.90 -11.15 7.37
C SER A 116 6.24 -10.64 7.94
N PRO A 117 6.92 -11.41 8.83
CA PRO A 117 6.47 -12.67 9.44
C PRO A 117 5.32 -12.45 10.42
N ARG A 118 4.47 -13.48 10.57
CA ARG A 118 3.23 -13.44 11.38
C ARG A 118 3.51 -12.99 12.82
N GLY A 119 2.58 -12.23 13.38
CA GLY A 119 2.58 -11.84 14.81
C GLY A 119 3.03 -10.41 15.10
N GLY A 120 3.54 -9.68 14.11
CA GLY A 120 3.67 -8.22 14.18
C GLY A 120 2.40 -7.55 13.64
N GLY A 121 1.82 -6.61 14.38
CA GLY A 121 0.75 -5.74 13.85
C GLY A 121 1.21 -5.04 12.56
N LEU A 122 0.27 -4.74 11.66
CA LEU A 122 0.56 -4.07 10.39
C LEU A 122 0.85 -2.59 10.66
N GLU A 123 2.00 -2.07 10.24
CA GLU A 123 2.32 -0.64 10.34
C GLU A 123 2.05 0.07 9.01
N VAL A 124 1.23 1.12 9.04
CA VAL A 124 0.86 1.91 7.87
C VAL A 124 0.78 3.39 8.21
N GLY A 125 0.77 4.22 7.18
CA GLY A 125 0.46 5.63 7.28
C GLY A 125 -1.01 5.85 7.60
N CYS A 126 -1.29 6.90 8.35
CA CYS A 126 -2.63 7.23 8.83
C CYS A 126 -3.64 7.36 7.69
N GLU A 127 -3.25 7.94 6.55
CA GLU A 127 -4.14 8.10 5.39
C GLU A 127 -4.59 6.75 4.83
N LEU A 128 -3.70 5.75 4.78
CA LEU A 128 -4.08 4.39 4.40
C LEU A 128 -4.93 3.75 5.49
N ALA A 129 -4.57 3.90 6.76
CA ALA A 129 -5.32 3.32 7.88
C ALA A 129 -6.79 3.73 7.90
N VAL A 130 -7.09 5.01 7.59
CA VAL A 130 -8.47 5.51 7.50
C VAL A 130 -9.30 4.80 6.42
N LEU A 131 -8.66 4.29 5.37
CA LEU A 131 -9.33 3.64 4.25
C LEU A 131 -9.48 2.13 4.43
N LEU A 132 -8.74 1.53 5.36
CA LEU A 132 -8.76 0.08 5.57
C LEU A 132 -10.12 -0.50 5.98
N PRO A 133 -10.99 0.19 6.74
CA PRO A 133 -12.36 -0.28 6.95
C PRO A 133 -13.14 -0.50 5.64
N GLU A 134 -13.07 0.46 4.71
CA GLU A 134 -13.73 0.33 3.41
C GLU A 134 -13.06 -0.76 2.56
N VAL A 135 -11.72 -0.83 2.53
CA VAL A 135 -10.99 -1.92 1.86
C VAL A 135 -11.44 -3.28 2.40
N ALA A 136 -11.46 -3.44 3.73
CA ALA A 136 -11.88 -4.66 4.38
C ALA A 136 -13.32 -5.02 4.01
N ARG A 137 -14.25 -4.06 4.01
CA ARG A 137 -15.62 -4.30 3.56
C ARG A 137 -15.70 -4.83 2.11
N ARG A 138 -14.93 -4.25 1.18
CA ARG A 138 -14.86 -4.74 -0.22
C ARG A 138 -14.29 -6.15 -0.32
N LEU A 139 -13.31 -6.48 0.53
CA LEU A 139 -12.75 -7.82 0.62
C LEU A 139 -13.77 -8.82 1.20
N ARG A 140 -14.49 -8.45 2.25
CA ARG A 140 -15.59 -9.24 2.82
C ARG A 140 -16.68 -9.54 1.78
N GLU A 141 -17.04 -8.55 0.96
CA GLU A 141 -17.99 -8.72 -0.15
C GLU A 141 -17.53 -9.75 -1.20
N ALA A 142 -16.22 -10.01 -1.28
CA ALA A 142 -15.61 -11.04 -2.12
C ALA A 142 -15.32 -12.36 -1.38
N GLY A 143 -15.80 -12.51 -0.14
CA GLY A 143 -15.58 -13.72 0.68
C GLY A 143 -14.18 -13.82 1.28
N VAL A 144 -13.40 -12.74 1.31
CA VAL A 144 -12.04 -12.70 1.87
C VAL A 144 -12.10 -12.37 3.37
N ALA A 145 -11.48 -13.21 4.19
CA ALA A 145 -11.37 -13.06 5.64
C ALA A 145 -10.03 -12.50 6.10
N ARG A 146 -8.93 -12.85 5.42
CA ARG A 146 -7.60 -12.39 5.81
C ARG A 146 -6.77 -11.97 4.61
N VAL A 147 -5.86 -11.03 4.85
CA VAL A 147 -4.93 -10.49 3.86
C VAL A 147 -3.52 -10.65 4.42
N ARG A 148 -2.67 -11.39 3.72
CA ARG A 148 -1.26 -11.53 4.06
C ARG A 148 -0.45 -10.45 3.35
N VAL A 149 0.04 -9.50 4.14
CA VAL A 149 0.86 -8.40 3.67
C VAL A 149 2.33 -8.74 3.87
N GLY A 150 3.15 -8.51 2.86
CA GLY A 150 4.59 -8.66 2.97
C GLY A 150 5.20 -7.66 3.95
N PRO A 151 6.47 -7.85 4.32
CA PRO A 151 7.17 -6.82 5.07
C PRO A 151 7.18 -5.52 4.24
N PRO A 152 7.06 -4.33 4.87
CA PRO A 152 7.13 -3.08 4.15
C PRO A 152 8.43 -3.03 3.34
N ALA A 153 8.36 -2.75 2.05
CA ALA A 153 9.54 -2.70 1.18
C ALA A 153 10.47 -1.55 1.64
N ARG A 154 11.52 -1.89 2.41
CA ARG A 154 12.32 -0.91 3.17
C ARG A 154 13.31 -0.08 2.34
N PHE A 155 13.40 -0.30 1.02
CA PHE A 155 14.62 0.09 0.29
C PHE A 155 14.44 0.86 -1.02
N THR A 156 13.23 1.19 -1.47
CA THR A 156 13.08 2.02 -2.68
C THR A 156 12.67 3.45 -2.31
N LEU A 157 13.46 4.42 -2.76
CA LEU A 157 13.14 5.85 -2.64
C LEU A 157 11.93 6.25 -3.52
N LYS A 158 11.48 5.33 -4.39
CA LYS A 158 10.46 5.51 -5.43
C LYS A 158 9.18 4.72 -5.16
N SER A 159 8.65 4.79 -3.94
CA SER A 159 7.41 4.09 -3.60
C SER A 159 6.68 4.71 -2.41
N TYR A 160 5.35 4.63 -2.43
CA TYR A 160 4.45 4.99 -1.33
C TYR A 160 4.63 4.10 -0.08
N HIS A 161 5.30 2.95 -0.22
CA HIS A 161 5.78 2.14 0.91
C HIS A 161 6.57 2.95 1.93
N ARG A 162 7.37 3.92 1.47
CA ARG A 162 8.17 4.78 2.35
C ARG A 162 7.32 5.62 3.31
N PHE A 163 6.09 5.93 2.91
CA PHE A 163 5.17 6.74 3.71
C PHE A 163 4.13 5.88 4.45
N GLY A 164 4.28 4.54 4.40
CA GLY A 164 3.30 3.58 4.89
C GLY A 164 1.99 3.61 4.10
N LEU A 165 1.99 4.14 2.88
CA LEU A 165 0.79 4.33 2.07
C LEU A 165 0.63 3.26 1.00
N ALA A 166 1.40 2.17 1.08
CA ALA A 166 1.29 1.04 0.19
C ALA A 166 1.35 -0.29 0.95
N LEU A 167 0.75 -1.31 0.36
CA LEU A 167 0.74 -2.69 0.80
C LEU A 167 1.16 -3.58 -0.37
N ASP A 168 2.04 -4.53 -0.09
CA ASP A 168 2.29 -5.65 -1.00
C ASP A 168 1.55 -6.87 -0.44
N VAL A 169 0.51 -7.30 -1.14
CA VAL A 169 -0.40 -8.37 -0.71
C VAL A 169 -0.06 -9.65 -1.43
N TYR A 170 0.41 -10.65 -0.68
CA TYR A 170 0.92 -11.91 -1.22
C TYR A 170 -0.10 -13.03 -1.20
N ALA A 171 -1.08 -12.96 -0.30
CA ALA A 171 -2.16 -13.94 -0.26
C ALA A 171 -3.43 -13.39 0.37
N LEU A 172 -4.54 -14.01 0.02
CA LEU A 172 -5.86 -13.79 0.60
C LEU A 172 -6.34 -15.11 1.20
N THR A 173 -6.89 -15.10 2.41
CA THR A 173 -7.61 -16.26 2.95
C THR A 173 -9.10 -16.02 2.86
N LEU A 174 -9.83 -16.96 2.27
CA LEU A 174 -11.29 -16.93 2.18
C LEU A 174 -11.96 -17.31 3.50
N ASP A 175 -13.27 -17.08 3.57
CA ASP A 175 -14.11 -17.41 4.73
C ASP A 175 -14.09 -18.88 5.13
N ASP A 176 -13.92 -19.79 4.16
CA ASP A 176 -13.81 -21.23 4.39
C ASP A 176 -12.40 -21.68 4.82
N GLY A 177 -11.45 -20.73 4.92
CA GLY A 177 -10.07 -20.99 5.29
C GLY A 177 -9.13 -21.28 4.12
N THR A 178 -9.62 -21.34 2.88
CA THR A 178 -8.80 -21.50 1.67
C THR A 178 -7.85 -20.32 1.52
N GLU A 179 -6.54 -20.58 1.43
CA GLU A 179 -5.54 -19.54 1.13
C GLU A 179 -5.29 -19.50 -0.37
N LEU A 180 -5.44 -18.31 -0.96
CA LEU A 180 -5.10 -17.98 -2.34
C LEU A 180 -3.77 -17.22 -2.35
N VAL A 181 -2.72 -17.82 -2.88
CA VAL A 181 -1.39 -17.23 -3.00
C VAL A 181 -1.26 -16.55 -4.34
N VAL A 182 -0.98 -15.25 -4.37
CA VAL A 182 -0.98 -14.46 -5.63
C VAL A 182 0.01 -15.02 -6.65
N GLU A 183 1.18 -15.47 -6.22
CA GLU A 183 2.20 -16.05 -7.10
C GLU A 183 1.74 -17.33 -7.81
N ASP A 184 0.94 -18.14 -7.12
CA ASP A 184 0.56 -19.49 -7.55
C ASP A 184 -0.81 -19.50 -8.24
N ASP A 185 -1.75 -18.70 -7.73
CA ASP A 185 -3.16 -18.78 -8.07
C ASP A 185 -3.62 -17.64 -9.01
N PHE A 186 -2.81 -16.60 -9.24
CA PHE A 186 -3.18 -15.54 -10.18
C PHE A 186 -2.88 -15.95 -11.63
N GLU A 187 -3.89 -15.94 -12.49
CA GLU A 187 -3.71 -16.19 -13.92
C GLU A 187 -3.28 -14.91 -14.66
N ILE A 188 -2.00 -14.85 -15.02
CA ILE A 188 -1.44 -13.70 -15.75
C ILE A 188 -1.98 -13.64 -17.18
N GLN A 189 -2.47 -12.47 -17.56
CA GLN A 189 -2.96 -12.12 -18.88
C GLN A 189 -2.17 -10.93 -19.43
N GLY A 190 -0.86 -11.12 -19.63
CA GLY A 190 0.08 -10.03 -19.92
C GLY A 190 -0.21 -9.24 -21.20
N ASP A 191 -0.92 -9.83 -22.16
CA ASP A 191 -1.39 -9.21 -23.40
C ASP A 191 -2.77 -8.52 -23.26
N ARG A 192 -3.30 -8.43 -22.03
CA ARG A 192 -4.62 -7.87 -21.72
C ARG A 192 -4.60 -7.09 -20.40
N GLY A 193 -5.66 -6.32 -20.17
CA GLY A 193 -5.88 -5.63 -18.90
C GLY A 193 -6.43 -6.58 -17.85
N THR A 194 -6.23 -6.27 -16.57
CA THR A 194 -6.74 -7.12 -15.47
C THR A 194 -8.25 -7.32 -15.51
N CYS A 195 -9.04 -6.25 -15.65
CA CYS A 195 -10.51 -6.36 -15.62
C CYS A 195 -11.13 -6.60 -16.99
N GLU A 196 -10.48 -6.18 -18.08
CA GLU A 196 -10.97 -6.36 -19.45
C GLU A 196 -10.47 -7.66 -20.11
N GLY A 197 -9.56 -8.38 -19.45
CA GLY A 197 -9.00 -9.62 -19.93
C GLY A 197 -10.00 -10.79 -19.99
N ALA A 198 -9.51 -11.94 -20.43
CA ALA A 198 -10.32 -13.16 -20.45
C ALA A 198 -10.75 -13.55 -19.03
N GLU A 199 -11.86 -14.27 -18.92
CA GLU A 199 -12.20 -14.93 -17.67
C GLU A 199 -11.13 -15.98 -17.32
N PRO A 200 -10.52 -15.93 -16.12
CA PRO A 200 -9.56 -16.95 -15.70
C PRO A 200 -10.18 -18.35 -15.71
N ALA A 201 -9.37 -19.37 -16.06
CA ALA A 201 -9.83 -20.74 -16.09
C ALA A 201 -10.06 -21.28 -14.67
N ALA A 202 -9.09 -21.05 -13.77
CA ALA A 202 -9.12 -21.54 -12.40
C ALA A 202 -10.07 -20.71 -11.51
N PRO A 203 -10.91 -21.35 -10.66
CA PRO A 203 -11.77 -20.65 -9.71
C PRO A 203 -11.02 -19.66 -8.81
N GLU A 204 -9.85 -20.05 -8.33
CA GLU A 204 -8.96 -19.27 -7.47
C GLU A 204 -8.53 -17.97 -8.15
N ALA A 205 -8.11 -18.08 -9.42
CA ALA A 205 -7.73 -16.93 -10.25
C ALA A 205 -8.89 -15.97 -10.49
N ARG A 206 -10.12 -16.48 -10.61
CA ARG A 206 -11.33 -15.64 -10.74
C ARG A 206 -11.57 -14.81 -9.50
N VAL A 207 -11.39 -15.39 -8.31
CA VAL A 207 -11.52 -14.65 -7.04
C VAL A 207 -10.45 -13.57 -6.93
N LEU A 208 -9.20 -13.89 -7.24
CA LEU A 208 -8.11 -12.91 -7.20
C LEU A 208 -8.32 -11.74 -8.18
N ARG A 209 -8.78 -12.03 -9.41
CA ARG A 209 -9.16 -11.01 -10.39
C ARG A 209 -10.33 -10.16 -9.91
N ASP A 210 -11.37 -10.80 -9.36
CA ASP A 210 -12.55 -10.11 -8.85
C ASP A 210 -12.20 -9.13 -7.71
N VAL A 211 -11.34 -9.54 -6.78
CA VAL A 211 -10.81 -8.66 -5.73
C VAL A 211 -10.11 -7.43 -6.31
N ALA A 212 -9.16 -7.62 -7.23
CA ALA A 212 -8.45 -6.51 -7.86
C ALA A 212 -9.42 -5.54 -8.56
N CYS A 213 -10.38 -6.07 -9.31
CA CYS A 213 -11.37 -5.28 -10.02
C CYS A 213 -12.37 -4.57 -9.10
N ARG A 214 -12.79 -5.19 -8.00
CA ARG A 214 -13.67 -4.53 -7.01
C ARG A 214 -12.97 -3.37 -6.33
N LEU A 215 -11.72 -3.58 -5.89
CA LEU A 215 -10.94 -2.53 -5.25
C LEU A 215 -10.72 -1.36 -6.20
N PHE A 216 -10.33 -1.63 -7.45
CA PHE A 216 -10.17 -0.59 -8.47
C PHE A 216 -11.47 0.19 -8.71
N ARG A 217 -12.58 -0.48 -9.04
CA ARG A 217 -13.88 0.16 -9.32
C ARG A 217 -14.47 0.92 -8.14
N SER A 218 -14.06 0.59 -6.91
CA SER A 218 -14.54 1.29 -5.72
C SER A 218 -13.85 2.63 -5.46
N HIS A 219 -12.72 2.89 -6.13
CA HIS A 219 -11.87 4.06 -5.90
C HIS A 219 -11.44 4.25 -4.43
N VAL A 220 -11.40 3.17 -3.64
CA VAL A 220 -10.88 3.20 -2.26
C VAL A 220 -9.35 3.25 -2.23
N LEU A 221 -8.68 2.71 -3.24
CA LEU A 221 -7.23 2.74 -3.42
C LEU A 221 -6.91 3.51 -4.69
N SER A 222 -5.88 4.36 -4.66
CA SER A 222 -5.44 5.12 -5.83
C SER A 222 -4.75 4.23 -6.87
N THR A 223 -4.22 3.08 -6.47
CA THR A 223 -3.62 2.10 -7.38
C THR A 223 -3.89 0.68 -6.93
N VAL A 224 -4.21 -0.15 -7.92
CA VAL A 224 -4.20 -1.61 -7.83
C VAL A 224 -3.31 -2.14 -8.94
N ILE A 225 -2.10 -2.59 -8.58
CA ILE A 225 -1.19 -3.29 -9.49
C ILE A 225 -1.29 -4.78 -9.22
N THR A 226 -1.38 -5.55 -10.29
CA THR A 226 -1.45 -7.01 -10.31
C THR A 226 -0.19 -7.63 -10.93
N PRO A 227 -0.07 -8.97 -10.89
CA PRO A 227 0.97 -9.68 -11.64
C PRO A 227 1.02 -9.38 -13.15
N ASN A 228 -0.02 -8.79 -13.73
CA ASN A 228 0.01 -8.37 -15.13
C ASN A 228 0.88 -7.13 -15.40
N TYR A 229 1.29 -6.37 -14.38
CA TYR A 229 2.07 -5.14 -14.56
C TYR A 229 3.50 -5.39 -15.04
N ASN A 230 4.25 -6.21 -14.32
CA ASN A 230 5.60 -6.66 -14.71
C ASN A 230 6.11 -7.81 -13.81
N ALA A 231 7.30 -8.32 -14.13
CA ALA A 231 7.96 -9.38 -13.37
C ALA A 231 8.19 -9.05 -11.88
N GLY A 232 8.35 -7.77 -11.53
CA GLY A 232 8.54 -7.34 -10.15
C GLY A 232 7.30 -7.49 -9.27
N HIS A 233 6.11 -7.59 -9.88
CA HIS A 233 4.82 -7.75 -9.20
C HIS A 233 4.23 -9.14 -9.39
N ARG A 234 5.00 -10.09 -9.93
CA ARG A 234 4.52 -11.44 -10.25
C ARG A 234 3.89 -12.16 -9.05
N ASN A 235 4.36 -11.87 -7.83
CA ASN A 235 4.01 -12.61 -6.62
C ASN A 235 3.14 -11.84 -5.62
N HIS A 236 2.67 -10.64 -5.96
CA HIS A 236 1.83 -9.85 -5.06
C HIS A 236 0.97 -8.84 -5.82
N PHE A 237 -0.12 -8.42 -5.18
CA PHE A 237 -0.76 -7.17 -5.54
C PHE A 237 -0.04 -6.00 -4.86
N HIS A 238 0.15 -4.90 -5.57
CA HIS A 238 0.59 -3.65 -4.98
C HIS A 238 -0.60 -2.68 -4.88
N TRP A 239 -0.96 -2.33 -3.66
CA TRP A 239 -2.08 -1.45 -3.34
C TRP A 239 -1.54 -0.19 -2.68
N ASP A 240 -1.87 0.99 -3.21
CA ASP A 240 -1.48 2.25 -2.57
C ASP A 240 -2.57 3.32 -2.60
N VAL A 241 -2.43 4.25 -1.66
CA VAL A 241 -3.18 5.51 -1.62
C VAL A 241 -2.25 6.69 -1.88
N ARG A 242 -2.75 7.65 -2.66
CA ARG A 242 -2.09 8.91 -3.00
C ARG A 242 -2.99 10.07 -2.56
N PRO A 243 -2.84 10.56 -1.33
CA PRO A 243 -3.68 11.63 -0.81
C PRO A 243 -3.68 12.86 -1.73
N GLY A 244 -4.87 13.34 -2.10
CA GLY A 244 -5.02 14.47 -3.02
C GLY A 244 -4.71 14.19 -4.50
N ASP A 245 -4.47 12.96 -4.91
CA ASP A 245 -4.37 12.57 -6.33
C ASP A 245 -5.66 11.90 -6.80
N GLU A 246 -6.45 12.62 -7.59
CA GLU A 246 -7.76 12.19 -8.11
C GLU A 246 -7.69 11.09 -9.18
N ARG A 247 -6.49 10.62 -9.53
CA ARG A 247 -6.27 9.61 -10.55
C ARG A 247 -6.20 8.21 -9.93
N PHE A 248 -6.86 7.26 -10.57
CA PHE A 248 -6.93 5.86 -10.18
C PHE A 248 -6.28 5.00 -11.27
N TYR A 249 -5.49 4.02 -10.85
CA TYR A 249 -4.72 3.18 -11.76
C TYR A 249 -4.97 1.70 -11.52
N LEU A 250 -5.17 0.96 -12.61
CA LEU A 250 -5.17 -0.48 -12.61
C LEU A 250 -4.21 -1.00 -13.67
N ARG A 251 -3.45 -2.03 -13.30
CA ARG A 251 -2.79 -2.90 -14.27
C ARG A 251 -2.72 -4.32 -13.80
#